data_AF-A0A534VAX1-F1
#
_entry.id   AF-A0A534VAX1-F1
#
_cell.length_a   1.000
_cell.length_b   1.000
_cell.length_c   1.000
_cell.angle_alpha   90.00
_cell.angle_beta   90.00
_cell.angle_gamma   90.00
#
_symmetry.space_group_name_H-M   'P 1'
#
loop_
_entity.id
_entity.type
_entity.pdbx_description
1 polymer ?
#
loop_
_entity_poly.entity_id
_entity_poly.type
_entity_poly.pdbx_seq_one_letter_code
_entity_poly.pdbx_strand_id
1 'polypeptide(L)'
;MNALLLLGYPLHPAGKPEQLRADHLPAVPVPTLFIQGTRDALCDMDRLRPLLGRLPHASLHTIDGGDHSFRLPRRAERPDSEVWSAIVAVAARWLRSVRG
;
A
#
# COMPACT_ATOMS: atom_id res chain seq x y z
N MET A 1 -10.94 -17.34 7.43
CA MET A 1 -11.01 -16.30 6.39
C MET A 1 -9.60 -15.79 6.13
N ASN A 2 -9.21 -15.74 4.87
CA ASN A 2 -7.87 -15.30 4.46
C ASN A 2 -7.97 -13.84 3.99
N ALA A 3 -6.91 -13.06 4.24
CA ALA A 3 -6.80 -11.67 3.82
C ALA A 3 -5.33 -11.36 3.52
N LEU A 4 -5.07 -10.41 2.64
CA LEU A 4 -3.71 -9.98 2.29
C LEU A 4 -3.46 -8.55 2.74
N LEU A 5 -2.28 -8.32 3.32
CA LEU A 5 -1.75 -6.99 3.58
C LEU A 5 -0.49 -6.83 2.73
N LEU A 6 -0.50 -5.83 1.86
CA LEU A 6 0.61 -5.48 0.98
C LEU A 6 1.20 -4.15 1.45
N LEU A 7 2.38 -4.21 2.04
CA LEU A 7 3.09 -3.05 2.58
C LEU A 7 4.17 -2.62 1.58
N GLY A 8 4.06 -1.41 1.03
CA GLY A 8 5.01 -0.91 0.03
C GLY A 8 5.00 -1.80 -1.21
N TYR A 9 3.87 -1.93 -1.88
CA TYR A 9 3.75 -2.82 -3.03
C TYR A 9 4.59 -2.28 -4.21
N PRO A 10 5.59 -3.04 -4.71
CA PRO A 10 6.41 -2.58 -5.82
C PRO A 10 5.62 -2.74 -7.12
N LEU A 11 4.83 -1.72 -7.47
CA LEU A 11 4.04 -1.70 -8.70
C LEU A 11 4.90 -1.92 -9.93
N HIS A 12 6.17 -1.53 -9.90
CA HIS A 12 7.14 -1.83 -10.94
C HIS A 12 8.56 -2.02 -10.37
N PRO A 13 9.48 -2.65 -11.11
CA PRO A 13 10.90 -2.67 -10.74
C PRO A 13 11.51 -1.26 -10.74
N ALA A 14 12.61 -1.09 -9.98
CA ALA A 14 13.39 0.14 -10.00
C ALA A 14 13.88 0.46 -11.42
N GLY A 15 13.70 1.71 -11.84
CA GLY A 15 14.11 2.19 -13.17
C GLY A 15 13.30 1.65 -14.35
N LYS A 16 12.21 0.91 -14.11
CA LYS A 16 11.37 0.30 -15.16
C LYS A 16 9.87 0.57 -14.92
N PRO A 17 9.44 1.84 -14.84
CA PRO A 17 8.05 2.21 -14.50
C PRO A 17 6.99 1.64 -15.44
N GLU A 18 7.35 1.29 -16.67
CA GLU A 18 6.50 0.65 -17.67
C GLU A 18 6.20 -0.83 -17.39
N GLN A 19 7.01 -1.51 -16.57
CA GLN A 19 6.88 -2.94 -16.28
C GLN A 19 6.01 -3.17 -15.05
N LEU A 20 4.70 -2.98 -15.22
CA LEU A 20 3.74 -3.11 -14.14
C LEU A 20 3.63 -4.56 -13.64
N ARG A 21 3.73 -4.74 -12.34
CA ARG A 21 3.44 -5.99 -11.63
C ARG A 21 2.00 -5.95 -11.16
N ALA A 22 1.03 -6.07 -12.06
CA ALA A 22 -0.38 -5.95 -11.66
C ALA A 22 -1.33 -6.94 -12.31
N ASP A 23 -0.92 -7.62 -13.38
CA ASP A 23 -1.79 -8.52 -14.16
C ASP A 23 -2.37 -9.67 -13.34
N HIS A 24 -1.72 -10.05 -12.24
CA HIS A 24 -2.18 -11.10 -11.33
C HIS A 24 -3.18 -10.60 -10.27
N LEU A 25 -3.26 -9.29 -10.01
CA LEU A 25 -4.07 -8.74 -8.92
C LEU A 25 -5.58 -9.01 -9.07
N PRO A 26 -6.18 -9.02 -10.29
CA PRO A 26 -7.58 -9.41 -10.47
C PRO A 26 -7.88 -10.85 -10.05
N ALA A 27 -6.88 -11.74 -10.04
CA ALA A 27 -7.06 -13.14 -9.66
C ALA A 27 -7.01 -13.38 -8.14
N VAL A 28 -6.77 -12.33 -7.33
CA VAL A 28 -6.71 -12.42 -5.87
C VAL A 28 -8.14 -12.43 -5.30
N PRO A 29 -8.63 -13.56 -4.74
CA PRO A 29 -10.04 -13.71 -4.38
C PRO A 29 -10.36 -13.26 -2.95
N VAL A 30 -9.39 -12.64 -2.27
CA VAL A 30 -9.48 -12.29 -0.85
C VAL A 30 -9.39 -10.77 -0.66
N PRO A 31 -10.01 -10.22 0.41
CA PRO A 31 -9.78 -8.84 0.80
C PRO A 31 -8.29 -8.53 0.87
N THR A 32 -7.88 -7.45 0.22
CA THR A 32 -6.48 -7.05 0.08
C THR A 32 -6.33 -5.57 0.44
N LEU A 33 -5.53 -5.27 1.46
CA LEU A 33 -5.17 -3.91 1.84
C LEU A 33 -3.78 -3.57 1.32
N PHE A 34 -3.69 -2.52 0.52
CA PHE A 34 -2.44 -1.86 0.14
C PHE A 34 -2.17 -0.74 1.14
N ILE A 35 -0.99 -0.74 1.76
CA ILE A 35 -0.47 0.39 2.52
C ILE A 35 0.76 0.91 1.79
N GLN A 36 0.68 2.16 1.33
CA GLN A 36 1.62 2.70 0.35
C GLN A 36 2.14 4.07 0.76
N GLY A 37 3.46 4.27 0.70
CA GLY A 37 4.05 5.60 0.81
C GLY A 37 3.79 6.42 -0.45
N THR A 38 3.42 7.69 -0.32
CA THR A 38 3.11 8.56 -1.49
C THR A 38 4.36 8.98 -2.28
N ARG A 39 5.56 8.74 -1.74
CA ARG A 39 6.87 8.99 -2.37
C ARG A 39 7.63 7.70 -2.69
N ASP A 40 6.95 6.55 -2.75
CA ASP A 40 7.58 5.28 -3.10
C ASP A 40 8.07 5.30 -4.56
N ALA A 41 9.38 5.13 -4.75
CA ALA A 41 10.02 5.10 -6.05
C ALA A 41 9.69 3.86 -6.90
N LEU A 42 9.05 2.84 -6.30
CA LEU A 42 8.61 1.61 -6.95
C LEU A 42 7.10 1.60 -7.23
N CYS A 43 6.39 2.66 -6.84
CA CYS A 43 4.94 2.72 -6.92
C CYS A 43 4.42 4.13 -7.18
N ASP A 44 4.12 4.41 -8.45
CA ASP A 44 3.45 5.64 -8.87
C ASP A 44 1.97 5.62 -8.45
N MET A 45 1.58 6.57 -7.59
CA MET A 45 0.21 6.69 -7.07
C MET A 45 -0.82 6.99 -8.14
N ASP A 46 -0.45 7.72 -9.21
CA ASP A 46 -1.35 8.05 -10.31
C ASP A 46 -1.67 6.84 -11.18
N ARG A 47 -0.81 5.82 -11.14
CA ARG A 47 -1.05 4.50 -11.75
C ARG A 47 -1.73 3.53 -10.80
N LEU A 48 -1.34 3.53 -9.53
CA LEU A 48 -1.88 2.61 -8.53
C LEU A 48 -3.38 2.85 -8.30
N ARG A 49 -3.80 4.10 -8.07
CA ARG A 49 -5.19 4.44 -7.73
C ARG A 49 -6.22 3.94 -8.77
N PRO A 50 -6.10 4.25 -10.08
CA PRO A 50 -7.06 3.77 -11.07
C PRO A 50 -7.01 2.25 -11.24
N LEU A 51 -5.83 1.64 -11.06
CA LEU A 51 -5.68 0.19 -11.10
C LEU A 51 -6.46 -0.48 -9.97
N LEU A 52 -6.27 -0.03 -8.72
CA LEU A 52 -6.98 -0.58 -7.56
C LEU A 52 -8.50 -0.34 -7.66
N GLY A 53 -8.93 0.76 -8.25
CA GLY A 53 -10.35 1.04 -8.51
C GLY A 53 -11.05 0.02 -9.42
N ARG A 54 -10.29 -0.81 -10.15
CA ARG A 54 -10.81 -1.89 -11.00
C ARG A 54 -10.80 -3.25 -10.32
N LEU A 55 -10.24 -3.36 -9.11
CA LEU A 55 -10.13 -4.63 -8.39
C LEU A 55 -11.31 -4.81 -7.42
N PRO A 56 -11.93 -6.01 -7.36
CA PRO A 56 -13.14 -6.23 -6.58
C PRO A 56 -12.92 -6.22 -5.05
N HIS A 57 -11.69 -6.45 -4.60
CA HIS A 57 -11.36 -6.70 -3.19
C HIS A 57 -10.20 -5.85 -2.66
N ALA A 58 -9.86 -4.76 -3.35
CA ALA A 58 -8.74 -3.90 -2.98
C ALA A 58 -9.17 -2.71 -2.11
N SER A 59 -8.34 -2.40 -1.11
CA SER A 59 -8.40 -1.17 -0.33
C SER A 59 -7.03 -0.51 -0.31
N LEU A 60 -6.98 0.81 -0.18
CA LEU A 60 -5.73 1.57 -0.16
C LEU A 60 -5.69 2.49 1.06
N HIS A 61 -4.59 2.43 1.80
CA HIS A 61 -4.20 3.43 2.78
C HIS A 61 -2.85 4.02 2.40
N THR A 62 -2.71 5.34 2.49
CA THR A 62 -1.47 6.03 2.13
C THR A 62 -0.76 6.63 3.32
N ILE A 63 0.56 6.48 3.38
CA ILE A 63 1.43 7.22 4.28
C ILE A 63 1.94 8.43 3.51
N ASP A 64 1.37 9.60 3.80
CA ASP A 64 1.77 10.83 3.12
C ASP A 64 3.24 11.17 3.42
N GLY A 65 4.00 11.44 2.37
CA GLY A 65 5.45 11.68 2.43
C GLY A 65 6.30 10.42 2.58
N GLY A 66 5.70 9.25 2.83
CA GLY A 66 6.41 8.00 3.04
C GLY A 66 7.07 7.48 1.76
N ASP A 67 8.30 6.97 1.89
CA ASP A 67 8.95 6.20 0.82
C ASP A 67 8.49 4.72 0.81
N HIS A 68 9.20 3.86 0.08
CA HIS A 68 8.93 2.42 0.00
C HIS A 68 8.92 1.72 1.37
N SER A 69 9.75 2.18 2.31
CA SER A 69 9.84 1.68 3.69
C SER A 69 9.05 2.54 4.68
N PHE A 70 8.18 3.42 4.17
CA PHE A 70 7.36 4.36 4.94
C PHE A 70 8.16 5.43 5.69
N ARG A 71 9.45 5.62 5.38
CA ARG A 71 10.25 6.67 6.02
C ARG A 71 9.80 8.02 5.50
N LEU A 72 9.62 8.95 6.42
CA LEU A 72 9.24 10.33 6.12
C LEU A 72 10.50 11.20 5.91
N PRO A 73 10.39 12.32 5.18
CA PRO A 73 11.45 13.34 5.17
C PRO A 73 11.79 13.77 6.61
N ARG A 74 13.07 14.07 6.87
CA ARG A 74 13.52 14.54 8.20
C ARG A 74 12.70 15.71 8.76
N ARG A 75 12.22 16.60 7.87
CA ARG A 75 11.37 17.76 8.20
C ARG A 75 9.98 17.42 8.73
N ALA A 76 9.52 16.18 8.60
CA ALA A 76 8.20 15.76 9.08
C ALA A 76 8.16 15.57 10.60
N GLU A 77 9.32 15.60 11.28
CA GLU A 77 9.46 15.51 12.75
C GLU A 77 8.70 14.35 13.40
N ARG A 78 8.45 13.29 12.61
CA ARG A 78 7.70 12.12 13.03
C ARG A 78 8.61 10.90 13.01
N PRO A 79 8.81 10.22 14.15
CA PRO A 79 9.70 9.07 14.21
C PRO A 79 9.10 7.86 13.49
N ASP A 80 9.96 7.00 12.94
CA ASP A 80 9.57 5.77 12.23
C ASP A 80 8.63 4.89 13.08
N SER A 81 8.85 4.82 14.40
CA SER A 81 8.02 4.05 15.33
C SER A 81 6.57 4.52 15.35
N GLU A 82 6.31 5.81 15.20
CA GLU A 82 4.96 6.37 15.18
C GLU A 82 4.26 6.07 13.85
N VAL A 83 5.00 6.14 12.74
CA VAL A 83 4.51 5.73 11.42
C VAL A 83 4.10 4.26 11.44
N TRP A 84 4.96 3.38 11.95
CA TRP A 84 4.65 1.95 12.09
C TRP A 84 3.48 1.69 13.04
N SER A 85 3.40 2.43 14.14
CA SER A 85 2.24 2.34 15.06
C SER A 85 0.93 2.68 14.34
N ALA A 86 0.94 3.70 13.48
CA ALA A 86 -0.22 4.05 12.66
C ALA A 86 -0.54 2.96 11.62
N ILE A 87 0.47 2.40 10.94
CA ILE A 87 0.30 1.30 9.98
C ILE A 87 -0.37 0.09 10.65
N VAL A 88 0.13 -0.31 11.83
CA VAL A 88 -0.44 -1.43 12.61
C VAL A 88 -1.88 -1.12 13.02
N ALA A 89 -2.17 0.10 13.48
CA ALA A 89 -3.53 0.49 13.84
C ALA A 89 -4.50 0.42 12.66
N VAL A 90 -4.08 0.86 11.47
CA VAL A 90 -4.87 0.76 10.23
C VAL A 90 -5.09 -0.69 9.84
N ALA A 91 -4.03 -1.50 9.81
CA ALA A 91 -4.09 -2.92 9.50
C ALA A 91 -5.06 -3.65 10.45
N ALA A 92 -4.94 -3.43 11.76
CA ALA A 92 -5.80 -4.06 12.75
C ALA A 92 -7.28 -3.64 12.61
N ARG A 93 -7.53 -2.35 12.35
CA ARG A 93 -8.90 -1.85 12.08
C ARG A 93 -9.50 -2.48 10.83
N TRP A 94 -8.73 -2.54 9.75
CA TRP A 94 -9.18 -3.14 8.49
C TRP A 94 -9.43 -4.65 8.65
N LEU A 95 -8.54 -5.38 9.33
CA LEU A 95 -8.72 -6.80 9.63
C LEU A 95 -10.02 -7.08 10.40
N ARG A 96 -10.41 -6.20 11.33
CA ARG A 96 -11.71 -6.32 12.01
C ARG A 96 -12.89 -6.10 11.07
N SER A 97 -12.77 -5.16 10.12
CA SER A 97 -13.84 -4.87 9.16
C SER A 97 -14.11 -5.98 8.15
N VAL A 98 -13.09 -6.76 7.78
CA VAL A 98 -13.21 -7.85 6.80
C VAL A 98 -13.46 -9.21 7.43
N ARG A 99 -13.51 -9.30 8.77
CA ARG A 99 -13.83 -10.53 9.52
C ARG A 99 -15.30 -10.63 9.93
N GLY A 100 -16.10 -9.60 9.60
CA GLY A 100 -17.55 -9.58 9.84
C GLY A 100 -18.31 -10.53 8.94
#